data_AF-A0AB33T005-F1
#
_entry.id   AF-A0AB33T005-F1
#
_cell.length_a   1.000
_cell.length_b   1.000
_cell.length_c   1.000
_cell.angle_alpha   90.00
_cell.angle_beta   90.00
_cell.angle_gamma   90.00
#
_symmetry.space_group_name_H-M   'P 1'
#
loop_
_entity.id
_entity.type
_entity.pdbx_description
1 polymer ?
#
loop_
_entity_poly.entity_id
_entity_poly.type
_entity_poly.pdbx_seq_one_letter_code
_entity_poly.pdbx_strand_id
1 'polypeptide(L)'
;MSYMIAVPDMLSSAAGDLASIGSSINASTRAAAAATTRLLPAAADEVSAHIAALFSGHGEGYQAIARQMAAFHDQFTLALTSSAGAYASAEATNVEQQVLGLINAPTQALLGRPLIGNGADGTAANPNGGAGGLLYGNGGNGFSQTTAGLTGGTGGSAGLIGNGGNGGAGGAGANGGAGGNGGWLYGSGGNGGAGGRGGDGGSAGWLSGNGGDAGTGGGGGNAGNGGNGGSAGWLSGNGGTGGGGGTAGAGGQGGNGNSGIDPGNGGQGADTGNAGNGGHGGSAAKLFGDGGAGGAGGMGSTGGTGGGGGFGGGTGGNGGNGHAGGAGGSGGTAGLLGSGGSGGTGGDGGNGGLGAGSGAKGNGGNGGDGGKGGDAQLIGNGGNGGNGGKGGTGLMPGINGTGGAGGSRGQISGNPGTPGQ
;
A
#
# COMPACT_ATOMS: atom_id res chain seq x y z
N MET A 1 -14.63 -0.65 -37.89
CA MET A 1 -14.59 -1.71 -36.86
C MET A 1 -15.87 -2.50 -37.00
N SER A 2 -15.82 -3.81 -37.31
CA SER A 2 -17.05 -4.61 -37.40
C SER A 2 -17.60 -4.84 -36.00
N TYR A 3 -18.89 -4.58 -35.81
CA TYR A 3 -19.59 -4.94 -34.58
C TYR A 3 -19.83 -6.44 -34.62
N MET A 4 -19.13 -7.18 -33.76
CA MET A 4 -19.46 -8.58 -33.49
C MET A 4 -20.60 -8.59 -32.48
N ILE A 5 -21.83 -8.80 -32.95
CA ILE A 5 -22.98 -9.08 -32.08
C ILE A 5 -22.91 -10.57 -31.75
N ALA A 6 -22.42 -10.91 -30.57
CA ALA A 6 -22.70 -12.23 -30.02
C ALA A 6 -24.21 -12.29 -29.73
N VAL A 7 -24.88 -13.41 -30.00
CA VAL A 7 -26.27 -13.63 -29.59
C VAL A 7 -26.24 -14.66 -28.46
N PRO A 8 -26.13 -14.24 -27.18
CA PRO A 8 -25.99 -15.15 -26.04
C PRO A 8 -27.06 -16.23 -25.99
N ASP A 9 -28.29 -15.90 -26.42
CA ASP A 9 -29.40 -16.85 -26.51
C ASP A 9 -29.15 -18.01 -27.49
N MET A 10 -28.54 -17.74 -28.65
CA MET A 10 -28.19 -18.79 -29.62
C MET A 10 -27.08 -19.70 -29.10
N LEU A 11 -26.10 -19.15 -28.39
CA LEU A 11 -25.00 -19.92 -27.80
C LEU A 11 -25.48 -20.81 -26.65
N SER A 12 -26.41 -20.32 -25.82
CA SER A 12 -27.05 -21.11 -24.76
C SER A 12 -27.91 -22.23 -25.33
N SER A 13 -28.68 -21.98 -26.40
CA SER A 13 -29.44 -23.02 -27.10
C SER A 13 -28.53 -24.10 -27.67
N ALA A 14 -27.45 -23.71 -28.36
CA ALA A 14 -26.49 -24.64 -28.94
C ALA A 14 -25.79 -25.50 -27.87
N ALA A 15 -25.49 -24.94 -26.70
CA ALA A 15 -24.93 -25.71 -25.59
C ALA A 15 -25.92 -26.77 -25.04
N GLY A 16 -27.22 -26.44 -24.98
CA GLY A 16 -28.28 -27.38 -24.61
C GLY A 16 -28.46 -28.52 -25.61
N ASP A 17 -28.38 -28.21 -26.91
CA ASP A 17 -28.43 -29.21 -27.98
C ASP A 17 -27.21 -30.15 -27.90
N LEU A 18 -26.02 -29.60 -27.70
CA LEU A 18 -24.78 -30.37 -27.54
C LEU A 18 -24.84 -31.30 -26.32
N ALA A 19 -25.34 -30.84 -25.18
CA ALA A 19 -25.52 -31.68 -23.99
C ALA A 19 -26.48 -32.86 -24.27
N SER A 20 -27.57 -32.61 -25.00
CA SER A 20 -28.54 -33.63 -25.39
C SER A 20 -27.95 -34.68 -26.35
N ILE A 21 -27.12 -34.23 -27.31
CA ILE A 21 -26.38 -35.11 -28.22
C ILE A 21 -25.38 -35.98 -27.44
N GLY A 22 -24.58 -35.38 -26.55
CA GLY A 22 -23.59 -36.09 -25.73
C GLY A 22 -24.23 -37.16 -24.84
N SER A 23 -25.38 -36.84 -24.23
CA SER A 23 -26.18 -37.81 -23.45
C SER A 23 -26.66 -38.99 -24.30
N SER A 24 -27.17 -38.71 -25.51
CA SER A 24 -27.66 -39.74 -26.43
C SER A 24 -26.55 -40.66 -26.92
N ILE A 25 -25.38 -40.11 -27.24
CA ILE A 25 -24.19 -40.88 -27.64
C ILE A 25 -23.71 -41.77 -26.48
N ASN A 26 -23.60 -41.23 -25.27
CA ASN A 26 -23.19 -42.00 -24.09
C ASN A 26 -24.17 -43.13 -23.75
N ALA A 27 -25.48 -42.89 -23.89
CA ALA A 27 -26.50 -43.92 -23.69
C ALA A 27 -26.37 -45.05 -24.72
N SER A 28 -26.17 -44.72 -26.00
CA SER A 28 -25.97 -45.69 -27.08
C SER A 28 -24.69 -46.52 -26.87
N THR A 29 -23.57 -45.87 -26.56
CA THR A 29 -22.29 -46.52 -26.29
C THR A 29 -22.37 -47.48 -25.11
N ARG A 30 -23.09 -47.12 -24.05
CA ARG A 30 -23.32 -48.01 -22.89
C ARG A 30 -24.24 -49.19 -23.23
N ALA A 31 -25.29 -48.96 -24.01
CA ALA A 31 -26.19 -50.03 -24.43
C ALA A 31 -25.48 -51.10 -25.27
N ALA A 32 -24.54 -50.69 -26.12
CA ALA A 32 -23.75 -51.61 -26.95
C ALA A 32 -22.64 -52.36 -26.19
N ALA A 33 -22.23 -51.89 -25.00
CA ALA A 33 -21.01 -52.34 -24.32
C ALA A 33 -20.98 -53.85 -24.05
N ALA A 34 -22.08 -54.43 -23.53
CA ALA A 34 -22.12 -55.85 -23.20
C ALA A 34 -22.05 -56.74 -24.45
N ALA A 35 -22.72 -56.34 -25.53
CA ALA A 35 -22.76 -57.09 -26.78
C ALA A 35 -21.41 -57.07 -27.53
N THR A 36 -20.58 -56.03 -27.33
CA THR A 36 -19.31 -55.86 -28.06
C THR A 36 -18.08 -56.28 -27.27
N THR A 37 -18.16 -56.42 -25.94
CA THR A 37 -17.00 -56.77 -25.08
C THR A 37 -17.04 -58.19 -24.50
N ARG A 38 -18.18 -58.88 -24.63
CA ARG A 38 -18.39 -60.23 -24.05
C ARG A 38 -18.74 -61.26 -25.12
N LEU A 39 -18.03 -61.23 -26.24
CA LEU A 39 -18.23 -62.22 -27.29
C LEU A 39 -17.73 -63.59 -26.84
N LEU A 40 -18.60 -64.59 -26.97
CA LEU A 40 -18.25 -65.99 -26.73
C LEU A 40 -17.70 -66.62 -28.01
N PRO A 41 -16.71 -67.53 -27.92
CA PRO A 41 -16.25 -68.32 -29.06
C PRO A 41 -17.40 -69.10 -29.70
N ALA A 42 -17.47 -69.13 -31.03
CA ALA A 42 -18.52 -69.88 -31.75
C ALA A 42 -18.34 -71.41 -31.64
N ALA A 43 -17.11 -71.87 -31.42
CA ALA A 43 -16.74 -73.26 -31.17
C ALA A 43 -15.53 -73.35 -30.22
N ALA A 44 -15.21 -74.55 -29.75
CA ALA A 44 -14.14 -74.81 -28.77
C ALA A 44 -12.72 -74.82 -29.35
N ASP A 45 -12.54 -74.36 -30.59
CA ASP A 45 -11.25 -74.30 -31.27
C ASP A 45 -10.50 -72.98 -30.99
N GLU A 46 -9.18 -73.03 -31.17
CA GLU A 46 -8.29 -71.89 -30.93
C GLU A 46 -8.58 -70.69 -31.85
N VAL A 47 -9.07 -70.91 -33.08
CA VAL A 47 -9.38 -69.83 -34.03
C VAL A 47 -10.62 -69.06 -33.58
N SER A 48 -11.70 -69.76 -33.20
CA SER A 48 -12.91 -69.16 -32.62
C SER A 48 -12.61 -68.38 -31.34
N ALA A 49 -11.72 -68.89 -30.49
CA ALA A 49 -11.30 -68.21 -29.27
C ALA A 49 -10.53 -66.92 -29.55
N HIS A 50 -9.58 -66.93 -30.49
CA HIS A 50 -8.81 -65.75 -30.87
C HIS A 50 -9.67 -64.68 -31.57
N ILE A 51 -10.62 -65.08 -32.43
CA ILE A 51 -11.56 -64.15 -33.08
C ILE A 51 -12.44 -63.46 -32.04
N ALA A 52 -13.03 -64.21 -31.09
CA ALA A 52 -13.83 -63.65 -30.01
C ALA A 52 -13.02 -62.69 -29.12
N ALA A 53 -11.76 -63.02 -28.83
CA ALA A 53 -10.85 -62.16 -28.09
C ALA A 53 -10.49 -60.87 -28.85
N LEU A 54 -10.23 -60.94 -30.17
CA LEU A 54 -9.93 -59.78 -30.99
C LEU A 54 -11.09 -58.78 -31.01
N PHE A 55 -12.31 -59.25 -31.26
CA PHE A 55 -13.49 -58.38 -31.29
C PHE A 55 -13.85 -57.83 -29.91
N SER A 56 -13.70 -58.64 -28.85
CA SER A 56 -13.89 -58.16 -27.47
C SER A 56 -12.87 -57.09 -27.10
N GLY A 57 -11.60 -57.28 -27.46
CA GLY A 57 -10.54 -56.27 -27.28
C GLY A 57 -10.77 -55.00 -28.10
N HIS A 58 -11.31 -55.11 -29.32
CA HIS A 58 -11.73 -53.95 -30.12
C HIS A 58 -12.89 -53.19 -29.44
N GLY A 59 -13.87 -53.92 -28.89
CA GLY A 59 -14.97 -53.36 -28.10
C GLY A 59 -14.47 -52.60 -26.86
N GLU A 60 -13.50 -53.14 -26.13
CA GLU A 60 -12.87 -52.47 -24.99
C GLU A 60 -12.12 -51.20 -25.40
N GLY A 61 -11.38 -51.24 -26.51
CA GLY A 61 -10.71 -50.08 -27.08
C GLY A 61 -11.69 -48.97 -27.48
N TYR A 62 -12.81 -49.33 -28.11
CA TYR A 62 -13.88 -48.38 -28.44
C TYR A 62 -14.46 -47.73 -27.17
N GLN A 63 -14.72 -48.50 -26.10
CA GLN A 63 -15.23 -47.97 -24.83
C GLN A 63 -14.23 -47.04 -24.12
N ALA A 64 -12.93 -47.28 -24.27
CA ALA A 64 -11.90 -46.37 -23.76
C ALA A 64 -11.90 -45.02 -24.49
N ILE A 65 -11.93 -45.05 -25.82
CA ILE A 65 -11.99 -43.84 -26.66
C ILE A 65 -13.29 -43.06 -26.41
N ALA A 66 -14.42 -43.76 -26.31
CA ALA A 66 -15.71 -43.12 -26.07
C ALA A 66 -15.76 -42.38 -24.72
N ARG A 67 -15.12 -42.90 -23.66
CA ARG A 67 -14.98 -42.18 -22.38
C ARG A 67 -14.13 -40.92 -22.52
N GLN A 68 -13.04 -40.97 -23.29
CA GLN A 68 -12.21 -39.79 -23.55
C GLN A 68 -12.96 -38.74 -24.35
N MET A 69 -13.74 -39.16 -25.35
CA MET A 69 -14.58 -38.28 -26.16
C MET A 69 -15.71 -37.65 -25.35
N ALA A 70 -16.33 -38.39 -24.44
CA ALA A 70 -17.33 -37.86 -23.51
C ALA A 70 -16.76 -36.77 -22.61
N ALA A 71 -15.57 -36.99 -22.03
CA ALA A 71 -14.90 -35.98 -21.20
C ALA A 71 -14.54 -34.71 -21.99
N PHE A 72 -14.07 -34.86 -23.24
CA PHE A 72 -13.83 -33.72 -24.12
C PHE A 72 -15.13 -32.97 -24.46
N HIS A 73 -16.20 -33.70 -24.76
CA HIS A 73 -17.51 -33.13 -25.06
C HIS A 73 -18.05 -32.31 -23.89
N ASP A 74 -17.95 -32.84 -22.66
CA ASP A 74 -18.35 -32.13 -21.45
C ASP A 74 -17.54 -30.84 -21.25
N GLN A 75 -16.22 -30.90 -21.46
CA GLN A 75 -15.35 -29.72 -21.39
C GLN A 75 -15.71 -28.66 -22.45
N PHE A 76 -16.03 -29.10 -23.66
CA PHE A 76 -16.44 -28.21 -24.75
C PHE A 76 -17.77 -27.52 -24.45
N THR A 77 -18.78 -28.27 -23.99
CA THR A 77 -20.08 -27.70 -23.58
C THR A 77 -19.92 -26.71 -22.42
N LEU A 78 -19.11 -27.05 -21.40
CA LEU A 78 -18.82 -26.15 -20.28
C LEU A 78 -18.16 -24.85 -20.76
N ALA A 79 -17.16 -24.93 -21.64
CA ALA A 79 -16.47 -23.76 -22.19
C ALA A 79 -17.40 -22.87 -23.03
N LEU A 80 -18.33 -23.47 -23.77
CA LEU A 80 -19.32 -22.74 -24.56
C LEU A 80 -20.31 -21.98 -23.66
N THR A 81 -20.83 -22.64 -22.61
CA THR A 81 -21.71 -22.01 -21.62
C THR A 81 -21.01 -20.90 -20.84
N SER A 82 -19.76 -21.09 -20.43
CA SER A 82 -18.99 -20.05 -19.72
C SER A 82 -18.73 -18.83 -20.61
N SER A 83 -18.46 -19.06 -21.89
CA SER A 83 -18.23 -17.97 -22.86
C SER A 83 -19.50 -17.14 -23.09
N ALA A 84 -20.66 -17.78 -23.20
CA ALA A 84 -21.95 -17.08 -23.30
C ALA A 84 -22.22 -16.20 -22.07
N GLY A 85 -21.90 -16.69 -20.86
CA GLY A 85 -21.99 -15.91 -19.62
C GLY A 85 -21.04 -14.70 -19.59
N ALA A 86 -19.81 -14.85 -20.11
CA ALA A 86 -18.84 -13.75 -20.19
C ALA A 86 -19.33 -12.64 -21.12
N TYR A 87 -19.87 -12.98 -22.30
CA TYR A 87 -20.42 -11.98 -23.23
C TYR A 87 -21.64 -11.26 -22.66
N ALA A 88 -22.58 -11.98 -22.04
CA ALA A 88 -23.74 -11.36 -21.39
C ALA A 88 -23.34 -10.39 -20.27
N SER A 89 -22.32 -10.72 -19.47
CA SER A 89 -21.80 -9.83 -18.43
C SER A 89 -21.12 -8.56 -18.98
N ALA A 90 -20.46 -8.66 -20.13
CA ALA A 90 -19.83 -7.53 -20.80
C ALA A 90 -20.89 -6.56 -21.36
N GLU A 91 -21.97 -7.08 -21.95
CA GLU A 91 -23.09 -6.26 -22.43
C GLU A 91 -23.80 -5.54 -21.28
N ALA A 92 -24.04 -6.24 -20.16
CA ALA A 92 -24.63 -5.64 -18.97
C ALA A 92 -23.78 -4.47 -18.43
N THR A 93 -22.45 -4.64 -18.35
CA THR A 93 -21.52 -3.59 -17.91
C THR A 93 -21.59 -2.34 -18.82
N ASN A 94 -21.74 -2.55 -20.13
CA ASN A 94 -21.80 -1.46 -21.10
C ASN A 94 -23.12 -0.68 -21.01
N VAL A 95 -24.25 -1.37 -20.77
CA VAL A 95 -25.56 -0.75 -20.52
C VAL A 95 -25.57 0.02 -19.19
N GLU A 96 -24.98 -0.54 -18.13
CA GLU A 96 -24.87 0.14 -16.83
C GLU A 96 -24.10 1.47 -16.96
N GLN A 97 -23.01 1.50 -17.73
CA GLN A 97 -22.25 2.73 -17.98
C GLN A 97 -23.05 3.77 -18.78
N GLN A 98 -23.86 3.35 -19.76
CA GLN A 98 -24.74 4.27 -20.51
C GLN A 98 -25.84 4.86 -19.62
N VAL A 99 -26.46 4.04 -18.77
CA VAL A 99 -27.48 4.50 -17.81
C VAL A 99 -26.88 5.47 -16.78
N LEU A 100 -25.71 5.16 -16.21
CA LEU A 100 -25.00 6.06 -15.32
C LEU A 100 -24.59 7.37 -16.01
N GLY A 101 -24.15 7.29 -17.27
CA GLY A 101 -23.87 8.46 -18.09
C GLY A 101 -25.10 9.35 -18.26
N LEU A 102 -26.27 8.76 -18.52
CA LEU A 102 -27.54 9.49 -18.66
C LEU A 102 -27.98 10.15 -17.34
N ILE A 103 -27.85 9.44 -16.22
CA ILE A 103 -28.18 9.95 -14.87
C ILE A 103 -27.23 11.08 -14.47
N ASN A 104 -25.94 10.97 -14.81
CA ASN A 104 -24.93 11.94 -14.43
C ASN A 104 -24.86 13.15 -15.36
N ALA A 105 -25.34 13.05 -16.61
CA ALA A 105 -25.19 14.10 -17.62
C ALA A 105 -25.70 15.49 -17.14
N PRO A 106 -26.88 15.62 -16.49
CA PRO A 106 -27.35 16.91 -16.01
C PRO A 106 -26.43 17.52 -14.94
N THR A 107 -25.99 16.73 -13.96
CA THR A 107 -25.16 17.26 -12.87
C THR A 107 -23.72 17.49 -13.30
N GLN A 108 -23.20 16.70 -14.23
CA GLN A 108 -21.89 16.93 -14.84
C GLN A 108 -21.89 18.25 -15.63
N ALA A 109 -22.95 18.52 -16.41
CA ALA A 109 -23.08 19.76 -17.17
C ALA A 109 -23.27 20.99 -16.28
N LEU A 110 -24.02 20.88 -15.17
CA LEU A 110 -24.35 22.02 -14.30
C LEU A 110 -23.31 22.28 -13.21
N LEU A 111 -22.72 21.23 -12.66
CA LEU A 111 -21.91 21.28 -11.42
C LEU A 111 -20.49 20.72 -11.62
N GLY A 112 -20.16 20.22 -12.81
CA GLY A 112 -18.85 19.60 -13.10
C GLY A 112 -18.58 18.34 -12.29
N ARG A 113 -19.62 17.72 -11.72
CA ARG A 113 -19.52 16.53 -10.85
C ARG A 113 -20.65 15.53 -11.13
N PRO A 114 -20.35 14.23 -11.04
CA PRO A 114 -21.36 13.20 -11.23
C PRO A 114 -22.32 13.21 -10.04
N LEU A 115 -23.56 12.81 -10.26
CA LEU A 115 -24.51 12.56 -9.17
C LEU A 115 -24.11 11.28 -8.43
N ILE A 116 -23.74 10.26 -9.21
CA ILE A 116 -23.33 8.93 -8.74
C ILE A 116 -22.03 8.53 -9.44
N GLY A 117 -21.01 8.16 -8.66
CA GLY A 117 -19.75 7.64 -9.20
C GLY A 117 -18.58 7.98 -8.29
N ASN A 118 -17.55 7.13 -8.31
CA ASN A 118 -16.32 7.42 -7.55
C ASN A 118 -15.54 8.56 -8.20
N GLY A 119 -14.76 9.26 -7.38
CA GLY A 119 -13.76 10.20 -7.85
C GLY A 119 -12.65 9.49 -8.59
N ALA A 120 -12.09 10.14 -9.62
CA ALA A 120 -10.95 9.60 -10.34
C ALA A 120 -9.71 9.58 -9.44
N ASP A 121 -8.95 8.50 -9.48
CA ASP A 121 -7.65 8.46 -8.81
C ASP A 121 -6.68 9.47 -9.43
N GLY A 122 -5.83 10.03 -8.59
CA GLY A 122 -4.76 10.93 -8.99
C GLY A 122 -3.77 10.23 -9.92
N THR A 123 -3.16 11.02 -10.79
CA THR A 123 -2.14 10.58 -11.75
C THR A 123 -0.87 11.41 -11.57
N ALA A 124 0.24 10.99 -12.19
CA ALA A 124 1.47 11.78 -12.13
C ALA A 124 1.29 13.24 -12.60
N ALA A 125 0.42 13.49 -13.59
CA ALA A 125 0.15 14.84 -14.09
C ALA A 125 -0.84 15.62 -13.20
N ASN A 126 -1.81 14.93 -12.60
CA ASN A 126 -2.80 15.51 -11.68
C ASN A 126 -2.82 14.68 -10.39
N PRO A 127 -1.92 14.96 -9.43
CA PRO A 127 -1.67 14.04 -8.32
C PRO A 127 -2.85 13.84 -7.37
N ASN A 128 -3.74 14.82 -7.24
CA ASN A 128 -4.82 14.74 -6.28
C ASN A 128 -5.95 13.83 -6.80
N GLY A 129 -6.53 13.04 -5.91
CA GLY A 129 -7.74 12.29 -6.17
C GLY A 129 -8.95 13.21 -6.35
N GLY A 130 -9.77 12.91 -7.35
CA GLY A 130 -11.00 13.63 -7.63
C GLY A 130 -12.08 13.39 -6.58
N ALA A 131 -13.01 14.34 -6.46
CA ALA A 131 -14.15 14.18 -5.56
C ALA A 131 -15.11 13.09 -6.06
N GLY A 132 -15.71 12.36 -5.12
CA GLY A 132 -16.83 11.46 -5.40
C GLY A 132 -18.09 12.20 -5.85
N GLY A 133 -19.01 11.43 -6.42
CA GLY A 133 -20.32 11.89 -6.86
C GLY A 133 -21.12 12.53 -5.74
N LEU A 134 -22.04 13.42 -6.08
CA LEU A 134 -22.76 14.26 -5.12
C LEU A 134 -23.58 13.44 -4.12
N LEU A 135 -24.25 12.37 -4.57
CA LEU A 135 -25.08 11.52 -3.71
C LEU A 135 -24.34 10.26 -3.27
N TYR A 136 -23.75 9.55 -4.22
CA TYR A 136 -23.07 8.29 -3.93
C TYR A 136 -21.74 8.23 -4.67
N GLY A 137 -20.67 7.95 -3.94
CA GLY A 137 -19.35 7.77 -4.52
C GLY A 137 -18.24 8.03 -3.54
N ASN A 138 -17.24 7.17 -3.57
CA ASN A 138 -16.01 7.36 -2.83
C ASN A 138 -15.16 8.45 -3.49
N GLY A 139 -14.32 9.12 -2.72
CA GLY A 139 -13.28 9.96 -3.30
C GLY A 139 -12.18 9.12 -3.95
N GLY A 140 -11.53 9.67 -4.98
CA GLY A 140 -10.38 9.03 -5.62
C GLY A 140 -9.14 9.08 -4.73
N ASN A 141 -8.26 8.10 -4.86
CA ASN A 141 -6.98 8.08 -4.16
C ASN A 141 -6.03 9.14 -4.73
N GLY A 142 -5.18 9.71 -3.89
CA GLY A 142 -4.07 10.55 -4.32
C GLY A 142 -2.93 9.72 -4.91
N PHE A 143 -2.25 10.28 -5.88
CA PHE A 143 -1.09 9.68 -6.54
C PHE A 143 0.12 9.65 -5.61
N SER A 144 0.81 8.50 -5.57
CA SER A 144 2.07 8.36 -4.85
C SER A 144 3.24 8.80 -5.73
N GLN A 145 3.99 9.80 -5.27
CA GLN A 145 5.06 10.41 -6.06
C GLN A 145 6.33 9.56 -6.03
N THR A 146 6.92 9.35 -7.21
CA THR A 146 8.26 8.76 -7.37
C THR A 146 9.35 9.81 -7.56
N THR A 147 8.97 11.03 -7.90
CA THR A 147 9.90 12.15 -8.14
C THR A 147 10.25 12.83 -6.82
N ALA A 148 11.55 13.01 -6.56
CA ALA A 148 12.05 13.68 -5.36
C ALA A 148 11.49 15.10 -5.22
N GLY A 149 11.19 15.50 -3.99
CA GLY A 149 10.68 16.83 -3.65
C GLY A 149 9.19 17.05 -3.96
N LEU A 150 8.50 16.11 -4.63
CA LEU A 150 7.06 16.25 -4.90
C LEU A 150 6.22 15.62 -3.80
N THR A 151 5.30 16.40 -3.25
CA THR A 151 4.31 15.97 -2.26
C THR A 151 3.34 14.95 -2.84
N GLY A 152 2.99 13.94 -2.05
CA GLY A 152 1.96 12.97 -2.39
C GLY A 152 0.62 13.65 -2.65
N GLY A 153 -0.13 13.15 -3.63
CA GLY A 153 -1.44 13.69 -3.95
C GLY A 153 -2.41 13.54 -2.79
N THR A 154 -3.28 14.53 -2.56
CA THR A 154 -4.34 14.39 -1.55
C THR A 154 -5.42 13.43 -2.04
N GLY A 155 -6.02 12.66 -1.13
CA GLY A 155 -7.22 11.90 -1.42
C GLY A 155 -8.43 12.81 -1.67
N GLY A 156 -9.30 12.39 -2.58
CA GLY A 156 -10.54 13.09 -2.90
C GLY A 156 -11.58 12.91 -1.78
N SER A 157 -12.43 13.92 -1.59
CA SER A 157 -13.55 13.80 -0.66
C SER A 157 -14.74 13.08 -1.31
N ALA A 158 -15.49 12.31 -0.54
CA ALA A 158 -16.78 11.77 -0.97
C ALA A 158 -17.89 12.85 -0.98
N GLY A 159 -19.05 12.52 -1.54
CA GLY A 159 -20.24 13.39 -1.56
C GLY A 159 -21.11 13.22 -0.32
N LEU A 160 -22.37 12.85 -0.50
CA LEU A 160 -23.31 12.58 0.59
C LEU A 160 -23.02 11.22 1.26
N ILE A 161 -22.84 10.18 0.45
CA ILE A 161 -22.53 8.81 0.86
C ILE A 161 -21.26 8.35 0.15
N GLY A 162 -20.29 7.87 0.91
CA GLY A 162 -19.06 7.29 0.38
C GLY A 162 -17.87 7.56 1.27
N ASN A 163 -16.78 6.83 1.06
CA ASN A 163 -15.56 7.00 1.83
C ASN A 163 -14.61 7.98 1.14
N GLY A 164 -13.84 8.73 1.92
CA GLY A 164 -12.77 9.56 1.40
C GLY A 164 -11.68 8.70 0.76
N GLY A 165 -11.04 9.22 -0.29
CA GLY A 165 -9.90 8.56 -0.92
C GLY A 165 -8.64 8.65 -0.06
N ASN A 166 -7.73 7.69 -0.21
CA ASN A 166 -6.46 7.74 0.50
C ASN A 166 -5.53 8.82 -0.07
N GLY A 167 -4.67 9.42 0.75
CA GLY A 167 -3.57 10.26 0.29
C GLY A 167 -2.44 9.42 -0.27
N GLY A 168 -1.76 9.94 -1.30
CA GLY A 168 -0.60 9.30 -1.90
C GLY A 168 0.68 9.53 -1.10
N ALA A 169 1.66 8.64 -1.25
CA ALA A 169 2.98 8.84 -0.64
C ALA A 169 3.75 10.01 -1.27
N GLY A 170 4.55 10.70 -0.46
CA GLY A 170 5.48 11.72 -0.94
C GLY A 170 6.72 11.11 -1.61
N GLY A 171 7.24 11.80 -2.61
CA GLY A 171 8.54 11.48 -3.20
C GLY A 171 9.67 11.77 -2.21
N ALA A 172 10.90 11.37 -2.53
CA ALA A 172 12.02 11.53 -1.61
C ALA A 172 12.11 12.96 -1.03
N GLY A 173 12.15 13.05 0.30
CA GLY A 173 12.17 14.30 1.08
C GLY A 173 10.87 15.12 1.10
N ALA A 174 9.78 14.63 0.52
CA ALA A 174 8.51 15.34 0.42
C ALA A 174 7.40 14.69 1.24
N ASN A 175 6.42 15.49 1.65
CA ASN A 175 5.34 15.02 2.53
C ASN A 175 4.39 14.05 1.81
N GLY A 176 3.75 13.18 2.58
CA GLY A 176 2.60 12.42 2.12
C GLY A 176 1.36 13.31 1.96
N GLY A 177 0.47 12.92 1.05
CA GLY A 177 -0.80 13.60 0.82
C GLY A 177 -1.79 13.32 1.96
N ALA A 178 -2.65 14.29 2.28
CA ALA A 178 -3.73 14.07 3.23
C ALA A 178 -4.78 13.10 2.65
N GLY A 179 -5.44 12.32 3.51
CA GLY A 179 -6.61 11.55 3.15
C GLY A 179 -7.83 12.45 2.93
N GLY A 180 -8.74 12.02 2.05
CA GLY A 180 -9.96 12.72 1.73
C GLY A 180 -11.04 12.55 2.80
N ASN A 181 -12.00 13.48 2.86
CA ASN A 181 -13.10 13.38 3.81
C ASN A 181 -14.13 12.32 3.37
N GLY A 182 -14.71 11.63 4.34
CA GLY A 182 -15.89 10.77 4.15
C GLY A 182 -17.13 11.56 3.78
N GLY A 183 -18.16 10.85 3.34
CA GLY A 183 -19.41 11.43 2.86
C GLY A 183 -20.14 12.16 3.98
N TRP A 184 -20.82 13.26 3.64
CA TRP A 184 -21.44 14.14 4.62
C TRP A 184 -22.41 13.42 5.56
N LEU A 185 -23.20 12.47 5.06
CA LEU A 185 -24.12 11.70 5.88
C LEU A 185 -23.44 10.42 6.39
N TYR A 186 -22.92 9.61 5.47
CA TYR A 186 -22.25 8.34 5.77
C TYR A 186 -20.92 8.23 5.03
N GLY A 187 -19.87 7.85 5.76
CA GLY A 187 -18.58 7.59 5.16
C GLY A 187 -17.42 7.76 6.11
N SER A 188 -16.42 6.89 5.97
CA SER A 188 -15.14 7.04 6.65
C SER A 188 -14.24 8.04 5.94
N GLY A 189 -13.36 8.69 6.69
CA GLY A 189 -12.26 9.43 6.10
C GLY A 189 -11.24 8.48 5.46
N GLY A 190 -10.53 8.98 4.44
CA GLY A 190 -9.42 8.26 3.81
C GLY A 190 -8.14 8.37 4.62
N ASN A 191 -7.23 7.43 4.45
CA ASN A 191 -5.95 7.45 5.18
C ASN A 191 -5.00 8.51 4.59
N GLY A 192 -4.14 9.08 5.41
CA GLY A 192 -3.03 9.91 4.95
C GLY A 192 -1.91 9.08 4.34
N GLY A 193 -1.22 9.65 3.36
CA GLY A 193 -0.08 9.04 2.69
C GLY A 193 1.21 9.14 3.50
N ALA A 194 2.16 8.23 3.27
CA ALA A 194 3.46 8.27 3.94
C ALA A 194 4.33 9.43 3.42
N GLY A 195 5.15 10.01 4.30
CA GLY A 195 6.22 10.93 3.92
C GLY A 195 7.38 10.21 3.24
N GLY A 196 8.00 10.87 2.27
CA GLY A 196 9.12 10.30 1.53
C GLY A 196 10.43 10.34 2.31
N ARG A 197 11.27 9.32 2.13
CA ARG A 197 12.60 9.23 2.71
C ARG A 197 13.51 10.38 2.23
N GLY A 198 14.31 10.95 3.12
CA GLY A 198 15.35 11.91 2.75
C GLY A 198 16.49 11.27 1.96
N GLY A 199 17.05 12.00 0.99
CA GLY A 199 18.14 11.50 0.14
C GLY A 199 19.45 11.33 0.93
N ASP A 200 20.24 10.31 0.65
CA ASP A 200 21.53 10.14 1.31
C ASP A 200 22.56 11.16 0.79
N GLY A 201 23.43 11.60 1.69
CA GLY A 201 24.50 12.54 1.39
C GLY A 201 25.62 11.91 0.56
N GLY A 202 26.16 12.67 -0.40
CA GLY A 202 27.26 12.21 -1.24
C GLY A 202 28.56 12.04 -0.45
N SER A 203 29.31 10.98 -0.71
CA SER A 203 30.65 10.83 -0.11
C SER A 203 31.65 11.74 -0.81
N ALA A 204 32.56 12.36 -0.05
CA ALA A 204 33.65 13.14 -0.62
C ALA A 204 34.67 12.24 -1.33
N GLY A 205 35.23 12.77 -2.42
CA GLY A 205 36.24 12.08 -3.22
C GLY A 205 37.61 12.03 -2.55
N TRP A 206 38.45 11.12 -3.05
CA TRP A 206 39.86 11.03 -2.67
C TRP A 206 40.66 12.12 -3.38
N LEU A 207 41.41 12.93 -2.63
CA LEU A 207 42.36 13.86 -3.24
C LEU A 207 43.63 13.08 -3.65
N SER A 208 43.89 13.00 -4.95
CA SER A 208 45.15 12.49 -5.52
C SER A 208 46.02 13.67 -5.95
N GLY A 209 47.05 14.00 -5.17
CA GLY A 209 47.98 15.10 -5.42
C GLY A 209 48.84 15.43 -4.20
N ASN A 210 49.86 16.28 -4.37
CA ASN A 210 50.71 16.73 -3.27
C ASN A 210 50.01 17.85 -2.47
N GLY A 211 49.70 17.57 -1.20
CA GLY A 211 49.33 18.56 -0.18
C GLY A 211 47.91 19.11 -0.25
N GLY A 212 47.07 18.75 0.74
CA GLY A 212 45.71 19.28 0.92
C GLY A 212 44.84 18.40 1.81
N ASP A 213 43.99 19.03 2.64
CA ASP A 213 42.95 18.36 3.42
C ASP A 213 41.86 17.79 2.50
N ALA A 214 41.31 16.64 2.88
CA ALA A 214 40.27 16.01 2.08
C ALA A 214 38.88 16.64 2.28
N GLY A 215 38.03 16.49 1.27
CA GLY A 215 36.69 17.08 1.27
C GLY A 215 35.76 16.51 2.34
N THR A 216 34.84 17.33 2.82
CA THR A 216 33.76 16.90 3.72
C THR A 216 32.68 16.16 2.93
N GLY A 217 32.09 15.12 3.53
CA GLY A 217 30.91 14.48 2.94
C GLY A 217 29.74 15.48 2.79
N GLY A 218 28.81 15.18 1.87
CA GLY A 218 27.55 15.90 1.74
C GLY A 218 26.54 15.48 2.81
N GLY A 219 25.74 16.43 3.32
CA GLY A 219 24.73 16.15 4.33
C GLY A 219 23.59 15.27 3.82
N GLY A 220 22.96 14.53 4.73
CA GLY A 220 21.72 13.81 4.44
C GLY A 220 20.54 14.75 4.24
N GLY A 221 19.64 14.39 3.34
CA GLY A 221 18.40 15.11 3.07
C GLY A 221 17.36 14.89 4.16
N ASN A 222 16.55 15.91 4.40
CA ASN A 222 15.39 15.81 5.29
C ASN A 222 14.33 14.89 4.68
N ALA A 223 13.61 14.19 5.54
CA ALA A 223 12.47 13.39 5.13
C ALA A 223 11.17 14.21 5.15
N GLY A 224 10.16 13.72 4.44
CA GLY A 224 8.83 14.30 4.47
C GLY A 224 7.99 13.81 5.64
N ASN A 225 7.04 14.63 6.06
CA ASN A 225 6.04 14.26 7.06
C ASN A 225 4.97 13.35 6.45
N GLY A 226 4.33 12.52 7.27
CA GLY A 226 3.12 11.80 6.89
C GLY A 226 1.93 12.75 6.70
N GLY A 227 1.04 12.40 5.78
CA GLY A 227 -0.20 13.12 5.55
C GLY A 227 -1.21 12.85 6.65
N ASN A 228 -2.09 13.82 6.94
CA ASN A 228 -3.17 13.61 7.90
C ASN A 228 -4.23 12.68 7.33
N GLY A 229 -4.89 11.90 8.18
CA GLY A 229 -6.10 11.17 7.82
C GLY A 229 -7.29 12.11 7.61
N GLY A 230 -8.19 11.74 6.71
CA GLY A 230 -9.41 12.48 6.44
C GLY A 230 -10.45 12.32 7.54
N SER A 231 -11.34 13.29 7.67
CA SER A 231 -12.44 13.20 8.65
C SER A 231 -13.62 12.43 8.08
N ALA A 232 -14.38 11.77 8.95
CA ALA A 232 -15.64 11.13 8.58
C ALA A 232 -16.84 12.09 8.58
N GLY A 233 -17.99 11.55 8.18
CA GLY A 233 -19.26 12.27 7.98
C GLY A 233 -20.00 12.72 9.24
N TRP A 234 -21.33 12.84 9.14
CA TRP A 234 -22.17 13.26 10.26
C TRP A 234 -22.72 12.08 11.06
N LEU A 235 -23.33 11.12 10.38
CA LEU A 235 -24.10 10.06 11.04
C LEU A 235 -23.19 8.90 11.45
N SER A 236 -22.47 8.31 10.50
CA SER A 236 -21.58 7.20 10.78
C SER A 236 -20.35 7.16 9.88
N GLY A 237 -19.21 6.84 10.48
CA GLY A 237 -17.93 6.65 9.81
C GLY A 237 -16.74 6.86 10.73
N ASN A 238 -15.65 6.14 10.46
CA ASN A 238 -14.41 6.29 11.20
C ASN A 238 -13.51 7.32 10.55
N GLY A 239 -12.72 8.03 11.37
CA GLY A 239 -11.67 8.89 10.85
C GLY A 239 -10.58 8.07 10.16
N GLY A 240 -9.97 8.63 9.11
CA GLY A 240 -8.85 7.98 8.42
C GLY A 240 -7.59 7.98 9.27
N THR A 241 -6.71 7.01 9.10
CA THR A 241 -5.43 6.99 9.82
C THR A 241 -4.47 8.04 9.26
N GLY A 242 -3.61 8.62 10.09
CA GLY A 242 -2.49 9.43 9.63
C GLY A 242 -1.40 8.58 8.97
N GLY A 243 -0.71 9.15 7.98
CA GLY A 243 0.42 8.51 7.31
C GLY A 243 1.69 8.55 8.16
N GLY A 244 2.59 7.59 7.96
CA GLY A 244 3.90 7.59 8.63
C GLY A 244 4.83 8.69 8.10
N GLY A 245 5.69 9.22 8.97
CA GLY A 245 6.78 10.11 8.57
C GLY A 245 7.90 9.38 7.85
N GLY A 246 8.60 10.07 6.96
CA GLY A 246 9.72 9.52 6.21
C GLY A 246 10.99 9.37 7.05
N THR A 247 11.83 8.41 6.70
CA THR A 247 13.15 8.25 7.33
C THR A 247 14.14 9.30 6.84
N ALA A 248 14.98 9.84 7.71
CA ALA A 248 16.04 10.78 7.33
C ALA A 248 17.03 10.20 6.31
N GLY A 249 17.69 11.05 5.53
CA GLY A 249 18.84 10.67 4.72
C GLY A 249 20.11 10.50 5.56
N ALA A 250 20.95 9.53 5.21
CA ALA A 250 22.25 9.34 5.85
C ALA A 250 23.24 10.44 5.48
N GLY A 251 24.21 10.72 6.35
CA GLY A 251 25.31 11.63 6.04
C GLY A 251 26.36 10.98 5.14
N GLY A 252 26.96 11.76 4.23
CA GLY A 252 28.02 11.31 3.35
C GLY A 252 29.36 11.15 4.08
N GLN A 253 30.20 10.24 3.60
CA GLN A 253 31.52 10.01 4.17
C GLN A 253 32.47 11.15 3.83
N GLY A 254 33.37 11.50 4.77
CA GLY A 254 34.49 12.38 4.50
C GLY A 254 35.55 11.72 3.64
N GLY A 255 36.25 12.50 2.82
CA GLY A 255 37.31 12.01 1.94
C GLY A 255 38.56 11.66 2.73
N ASN A 256 39.38 10.73 2.23
CA ASN A 256 40.65 10.41 2.86
C ASN A 256 41.74 11.42 2.45
N GLY A 257 42.59 11.79 3.41
CA GLY A 257 43.75 12.65 3.18
C GLY A 257 44.75 12.02 2.21
N ASN A 258 45.50 12.87 1.49
CA ASN A 258 46.45 12.40 0.48
C ASN A 258 47.71 11.74 1.09
N SER A 259 48.40 10.90 0.32
CA SER A 259 49.61 10.17 0.72
C SER A 259 50.93 10.87 0.38
N GLY A 260 50.91 12.18 0.18
CA GLY A 260 52.03 13.02 -0.25
C GLY A 260 52.95 13.50 0.88
N ILE A 261 53.96 14.29 0.53
CA ILE A 261 55.01 14.76 1.44
C ILE A 261 54.44 15.67 2.55
N ASP A 262 53.39 16.43 2.26
CA ASP A 262 52.63 17.21 3.24
C ASP A 262 51.44 16.39 3.76
N PRO A 263 51.33 16.14 5.07
CA PRO A 263 50.25 15.32 5.61
C PRO A 263 48.89 16.02 5.43
N GLY A 264 48.01 15.46 4.60
CA GLY A 264 46.63 15.95 4.48
C GLY A 264 45.74 15.37 5.59
N ASN A 265 44.88 16.19 6.20
CA ASN A 265 43.88 15.66 7.13
C ASN A 265 42.74 14.95 6.37
N GLY A 266 42.12 14.00 7.05
CA GLY A 266 40.90 13.37 6.57
C GLY A 266 39.70 14.32 6.68
N GLY A 267 38.80 14.23 5.71
CA GLY A 267 37.59 15.04 5.63
C GLY A 267 36.56 14.65 6.67
N GLN A 268 35.73 15.60 7.07
CA GLN A 268 34.65 15.35 8.02
C GLN A 268 33.55 14.49 7.38
N GLY A 269 33.01 13.55 8.15
CA GLY A 269 31.73 12.93 7.84
C GLY A 269 30.59 13.94 7.98
N ALA A 270 29.58 13.83 7.13
CA ALA A 270 28.47 14.76 7.14
C ALA A 270 27.37 14.32 8.10
N ASP A 271 26.56 15.26 8.55
CA ASP A 271 25.42 14.94 9.39
C ASP A 271 24.27 14.33 8.58
N THR A 272 23.34 13.64 9.25
CA THR A 272 22.10 13.16 8.61
C THR A 272 21.13 14.29 8.31
N GLY A 273 20.05 14.00 7.59
CA GLY A 273 18.87 14.87 7.62
C GLY A 273 18.00 14.64 8.85
N ASN A 274 16.96 15.46 9.00
CA ASN A 274 15.89 15.24 9.98
C ASN A 274 14.88 14.21 9.47
N ALA A 275 14.33 13.41 10.38
CA ALA A 275 13.23 12.50 10.05
C ALA A 275 11.88 13.24 10.03
N GLY A 276 10.90 12.68 9.34
CA GLY A 276 9.58 13.28 9.17
C GLY A 276 8.64 12.94 10.31
N ASN A 277 7.75 13.84 10.67
CA ASN A 277 6.71 13.57 11.67
C ASN A 277 5.60 12.69 11.08
N GLY A 278 4.94 11.90 11.92
CA GLY A 278 3.73 11.20 11.56
C GLY A 278 2.53 12.14 11.39
N GLY A 279 1.63 11.82 10.46
CA GLY A 279 0.40 12.57 10.24
C GLY A 279 -0.63 12.34 11.33
N HIS A 280 -1.50 13.30 11.57
CA HIS A 280 -2.60 13.15 12.54
C HIS A 280 -3.68 12.21 12.00
N GLY A 281 -4.32 11.45 12.88
CA GLY A 281 -5.53 10.71 12.56
C GLY A 281 -6.72 11.65 12.36
N GLY A 282 -7.63 11.28 11.45
CA GLY A 282 -8.84 12.02 11.15
C GLY A 282 -9.90 11.89 12.25
N SER A 283 -10.79 12.87 12.35
CA SER A 283 -11.91 12.80 13.28
C SER A 283 -12.97 11.82 12.79
N ALA A 284 -13.63 11.13 13.70
CA ALA A 284 -14.77 10.28 13.39
C ALA A 284 -16.01 11.07 12.98
N ALA A 285 -17.07 10.36 12.58
CA ALA A 285 -18.36 10.97 12.35
C ALA A 285 -18.96 11.48 13.66
N LYS A 286 -19.80 12.52 13.58
CA LYS A 286 -20.31 13.19 14.79
C LYS A 286 -21.09 12.27 15.72
N LEU A 287 -21.90 11.36 15.18
CA LEU A 287 -22.74 10.48 16.01
C LEU A 287 -22.09 9.12 16.29
N PHE A 288 -21.80 8.32 15.26
CA PHE A 288 -21.21 6.99 15.41
C PHE A 288 -19.86 6.89 14.70
N GLY A 289 -18.81 6.52 15.43
CA GLY A 289 -17.55 6.16 14.81
C GLY A 289 -16.33 6.42 15.66
N ASP A 290 -15.26 5.73 15.29
CA ASP A 290 -13.96 5.84 15.95
C ASP A 290 -13.06 6.88 15.27
N GLY A 291 -12.26 7.56 16.09
CA GLY A 291 -11.22 8.45 15.59
C GLY A 291 -10.11 7.66 14.90
N GLY A 292 -9.50 8.24 13.86
CA GLY A 292 -8.40 7.62 13.15
C GLY A 292 -7.12 7.57 14.00
N ALA A 293 -6.30 6.53 13.86
CA ALA A 293 -5.00 6.49 14.51
C ALA A 293 -4.05 7.54 13.91
N GLY A 294 -3.17 8.11 14.74
CA GLY A 294 -2.04 8.92 14.28
C GLY A 294 -0.95 8.06 13.64
N GLY A 295 -0.24 8.63 12.66
CA GLY A 295 0.88 7.98 11.99
C GLY A 295 2.15 7.96 12.84
N ALA A 296 3.00 6.96 12.65
CA ALA A 296 4.31 6.92 13.30
C ALA A 296 5.24 8.01 12.78
N GLY A 297 6.10 8.54 13.65
CA GLY A 297 7.24 9.37 13.26
C GLY A 297 8.31 8.57 12.53
N GLY A 298 9.04 9.23 11.65
CA GLY A 298 10.13 8.65 10.86
C GLY A 298 11.38 8.43 11.70
N MET A 299 12.18 7.44 11.31
CA MET A 299 13.47 7.17 11.95
C MET A 299 14.57 8.10 11.44
N GLY A 300 15.45 8.52 12.33
CA GLY A 300 16.73 9.13 11.99
C GLY A 300 17.67 8.15 11.28
N SER A 301 18.74 8.67 10.68
CA SER A 301 19.73 7.88 9.94
C SER A 301 21.11 7.97 10.60
N THR A 302 22.11 7.31 10.01
CA THR A 302 23.50 7.37 10.51
C THR A 302 24.27 8.54 9.89
N GLY A 303 24.95 9.32 10.72
CA GLY A 303 25.92 10.31 10.27
C GLY A 303 27.05 9.65 9.48
N GLY A 304 27.63 10.42 8.56
CA GLY A 304 28.73 9.97 7.72
C GLY A 304 29.98 9.69 8.53
N THR A 305 30.79 8.74 8.09
CA THR A 305 32.09 8.50 8.71
C THR A 305 33.09 9.57 8.32
N GLY A 306 33.98 9.96 9.23
CA GLY A 306 35.14 10.77 8.89
C GLY A 306 36.12 10.00 8.00
N GLY A 307 36.87 10.72 7.18
CA GLY A 307 37.92 10.16 6.33
C GLY A 307 39.23 9.96 7.10
N GLY A 308 40.01 8.95 6.73
CA GLY A 308 41.35 8.73 7.28
C GLY A 308 42.31 9.86 6.92
N GLY A 309 43.28 10.14 7.80
CA GLY A 309 44.37 11.07 7.53
C GLY A 309 45.37 10.51 6.51
N GLY A 310 46.19 11.40 5.96
CA GLY A 310 47.24 11.09 4.99
C GLY A 310 48.47 10.40 5.62
N PHE A 311 49.20 9.66 4.78
CA PHE A 311 50.52 9.13 5.16
C PHE A 311 51.46 10.28 5.50
N GLY A 312 52.17 10.21 6.63
CA GLY A 312 53.01 11.31 7.13
C GLY A 312 52.50 12.03 8.38
N GLY A 313 51.33 11.62 8.92
CA GLY A 313 50.84 12.09 10.22
C GLY A 313 49.60 13.00 10.16
N GLY A 314 48.84 12.98 9.06
CA GLY A 314 47.57 13.71 8.98
C GLY A 314 46.56 13.17 10.01
N THR A 315 45.79 14.07 10.61
CA THR A 315 44.69 13.66 11.51
C THR A 315 43.53 13.12 10.68
N GLY A 316 42.76 12.18 11.22
CA GLY A 316 41.54 11.74 10.54
C GLY A 316 40.35 12.63 10.89
N GLY A 317 39.35 12.64 10.03
CA GLY A 317 38.14 13.44 10.18
C GLY A 317 37.21 12.88 11.26
N ASN A 318 36.43 13.76 11.87
CA ASN A 318 35.33 13.39 12.75
C ASN A 318 34.17 12.79 11.94
N GLY A 319 33.37 11.96 12.60
CA GLY A 319 32.09 11.51 12.06
C GLY A 319 31.02 12.58 12.20
N GLY A 320 30.04 12.57 11.29
CA GLY A 320 28.90 13.47 11.32
C GLY A 320 27.87 13.08 12.36
N ASN A 321 27.03 14.02 12.78
CA ASN A 321 26.00 13.82 13.78
C ASN A 321 24.77 13.09 13.21
N GLY A 322 24.11 12.31 14.08
CA GLY A 322 22.76 11.85 13.87
C GLY A 322 21.75 12.90 14.34
N HIS A 323 20.68 13.07 13.58
CA HIS A 323 19.60 14.01 13.90
C HIS A 323 18.38 13.32 14.51
N ALA A 324 17.45 14.12 15.02
CA ALA A 324 16.29 13.63 15.74
C ALA A 324 15.37 12.74 14.88
N GLY A 325 14.75 11.77 15.53
CA GLY A 325 13.60 11.04 15.00
C GLY A 325 12.36 11.92 14.95
N GLY A 326 11.42 11.56 14.09
CA GLY A 326 10.17 12.30 13.90
C GLY A 326 9.20 12.06 15.05
N ALA A 327 8.37 13.04 15.38
CA ALA A 327 7.31 12.86 16.35
C ALA A 327 6.17 12.00 15.77
N GLY A 328 5.49 11.24 16.62
CA GLY A 328 4.25 10.55 16.26
C GLY A 328 3.07 11.51 16.10
N GLY A 329 2.17 11.20 15.17
CA GLY A 329 0.96 11.97 14.95
C GLY A 329 -0.07 11.71 16.06
N SER A 330 -0.91 12.69 16.38
CA SER A 330 -2.01 12.47 17.33
C SER A 330 -3.12 11.60 16.72
N GLY A 331 -3.80 10.82 17.55
CA GLY A 331 -5.05 10.17 17.18
C GLY A 331 -6.19 11.18 17.01
N GLY A 332 -7.17 10.81 16.20
CA GLY A 332 -8.37 11.60 15.94
C GLY A 332 -9.41 11.44 17.04
N THR A 333 -10.29 12.44 17.17
CA THR A 333 -11.40 12.39 18.12
C THR A 333 -12.49 11.44 17.67
N ALA A 334 -13.17 10.82 18.63
CA ALA A 334 -14.32 9.96 18.37
C ALA A 334 -15.60 10.75 18.07
N GLY A 335 -16.61 10.04 17.59
CA GLY A 335 -17.99 10.51 17.60
C GLY A 335 -18.60 10.48 19.00
N LEU A 336 -19.88 10.85 19.09
CA LEU A 336 -20.63 10.76 20.33
C LEU A 336 -20.60 9.32 20.91
N LEU A 337 -20.79 8.34 20.04
CA LEU A 337 -20.63 6.92 20.30
C LEU A 337 -19.45 6.38 19.49
N GLY A 338 -18.33 6.17 20.16
CA GLY A 338 -17.11 5.68 19.55
C GLY A 338 -15.88 5.93 20.41
N SER A 339 -14.77 5.32 20.01
CA SER A 339 -13.48 5.43 20.67
C SER A 339 -12.55 6.41 19.97
N GLY A 340 -11.71 7.09 20.74
CA GLY A 340 -10.69 7.96 20.19
C GLY A 340 -9.57 7.15 19.54
N GLY A 341 -8.95 7.70 18.50
CA GLY A 341 -7.85 7.04 17.80
C GLY A 341 -6.58 6.98 18.65
N SER A 342 -5.74 5.96 18.46
CA SER A 342 -4.44 5.91 19.13
C SER A 342 -3.48 6.97 18.57
N GLY A 343 -2.61 7.51 19.41
CA GLY A 343 -1.46 8.29 18.95
C GLY A 343 -0.42 7.41 18.27
N GLY A 344 0.31 7.98 17.32
CA GLY A 344 1.41 7.32 16.62
C GLY A 344 2.67 7.28 17.49
N THR A 345 3.53 6.29 17.27
CA THR A 345 4.83 6.21 17.95
C THR A 345 5.80 7.27 17.43
N GLY A 346 6.66 7.79 18.29
CA GLY A 346 7.82 8.58 17.88
C GLY A 346 8.85 7.70 17.17
N GLY A 347 9.65 8.31 16.30
CA GLY A 347 10.73 7.65 15.58
C GLY A 347 12.05 7.68 16.35
N ASP A 348 12.89 6.67 16.15
CA ASP A 348 14.21 6.61 16.76
C ASP A 348 15.12 7.72 16.20
N GLY A 349 16.00 8.26 17.05
CA GLY A 349 17.02 9.22 16.67
C GLY A 349 18.16 8.60 15.87
N GLY A 350 18.80 9.42 15.04
CA GLY A 350 19.90 9.03 14.19
C GLY A 350 21.18 8.73 14.97
N ASN A 351 21.99 7.80 14.50
CA ASN A 351 23.30 7.54 15.12
C ASN A 351 24.34 8.52 14.59
N GLY A 352 25.27 8.95 15.45
CA GLY A 352 26.48 9.63 15.03
C GLY A 352 27.41 8.70 14.24
N GLY A 353 28.06 9.26 13.23
CA GLY A 353 29.05 8.59 12.40
C GLY A 353 30.35 8.34 13.15
N LEU A 354 31.13 7.37 12.67
CA LEU A 354 32.46 7.09 13.22
C LEU A 354 33.46 8.17 12.78
N GLY A 355 34.31 8.63 13.68
CA GLY A 355 35.53 9.33 13.28
C GLY A 355 36.58 8.35 12.77
N ALA A 356 37.57 8.85 12.03
CA ALA A 356 38.71 8.07 11.56
C ALA A 356 40.00 8.51 12.24
N GLY A 357 40.90 7.58 12.58
CA GLY A 357 42.14 7.88 13.27
C GLY A 357 41.92 8.62 14.59
N SER A 358 42.45 9.84 14.70
CA SER A 358 42.24 10.75 15.83
C SER A 358 40.88 11.46 15.83
N GLY A 359 40.07 11.30 14.79
CA GLY A 359 38.78 11.94 14.65
C GLY A 359 37.74 11.43 15.65
N ALA A 360 36.94 12.36 16.18
CA ALA A 360 35.87 12.05 17.11
C ALA A 360 34.68 11.39 16.40
N LYS A 361 33.91 10.59 17.14
CA LYS A 361 32.58 10.15 16.67
C LYS A 361 31.60 11.32 16.67
N GLY A 362 30.63 11.29 15.78
CA GLY A 362 29.50 12.23 15.81
C GLY A 362 28.56 11.95 17.00
N ASN A 363 27.76 12.93 17.35
CA ASN A 363 26.72 12.80 18.38
C ASN A 363 25.51 12.04 17.84
N GLY A 364 24.77 11.37 18.73
CA GLY A 364 23.48 10.75 18.41
C GLY A 364 22.35 11.77 18.49
N GLY A 365 21.31 11.55 17.69
CA GLY A 365 20.11 12.36 17.66
C GLY A 365 19.08 11.90 18.69
N ASN A 366 18.22 12.80 19.14
CA ASN A 366 17.17 12.44 20.10
C ASN A 366 16.07 11.59 19.45
N GLY A 367 15.43 10.72 20.22
CA GLY A 367 14.19 10.07 19.79
C GLY A 367 13.05 11.08 19.68
N GLY A 368 12.12 10.83 18.76
CA GLY A 368 10.91 11.63 18.60
C GLY A 368 9.88 11.32 19.68
N ASP A 369 9.08 12.30 20.05
CA ASP A 369 7.99 12.11 21.00
C ASP A 369 6.85 11.26 20.39
N GLY A 370 6.15 10.53 21.25
CA GLY A 370 4.92 9.83 20.89
C GLY A 370 3.73 10.78 20.75
N GLY A 371 2.83 10.45 19.83
CA GLY A 371 1.60 11.21 19.59
C GLY A 371 0.57 11.02 20.70
N LYS A 372 -0.25 12.04 20.94
CA LYS A 372 -1.38 11.92 21.88
C LYS A 372 -2.47 11.01 21.33
N GLY A 373 -3.13 10.25 22.19
CA GLY A 373 -4.38 9.57 21.85
C GLY A 373 -5.54 10.55 21.73
N GLY A 374 -6.55 10.19 20.92
CA GLY A 374 -7.75 10.98 20.70
C GLY A 374 -8.78 10.79 21.81
N ASP A 375 -9.60 11.81 22.04
CA ASP A 375 -10.66 11.77 23.05
C ASP A 375 -11.91 11.02 22.54
N ALA A 376 -12.53 10.26 23.43
CA ALA A 376 -13.94 9.89 23.29
C ALA A 376 -14.86 11.04 23.72
N GLN A 377 -16.13 11.01 23.30
CA GLN A 377 -17.09 12.08 23.61
C GLN A 377 -18.10 11.66 24.69
N LEU A 378 -19.13 10.87 24.35
CA LEU A 378 -20.18 10.47 25.31
C LEU A 378 -20.04 9.03 25.77
N ILE A 379 -19.93 8.09 24.84
CA ILE A 379 -19.75 6.66 25.11
C ILE A 379 -18.57 6.16 24.27
N GLY A 380 -17.56 5.63 24.96
CA GLY A 380 -16.41 5.00 24.34
C GLY A 380 -15.09 5.29 25.06
N ASN A 381 -14.05 4.61 24.62
CA ASN A 381 -12.73 4.71 25.23
C ASN A 381 -11.92 5.85 24.62
N GLY A 382 -11.13 6.53 25.43
CA GLY A 382 -10.07 7.39 24.92
C GLY A 382 -9.00 6.54 24.22
N GLY A 383 -8.40 7.08 23.17
CA GLY A 383 -7.31 6.42 22.45
C GLY A 383 -6.03 6.42 23.26
N ASN A 384 -5.21 5.38 23.12
CA ASN A 384 -3.92 5.32 23.79
C ASN A 384 -2.94 6.34 23.20
N GLY A 385 -2.05 6.90 24.02
CA GLY A 385 -0.91 7.66 23.53
C GLY A 385 0.13 6.74 22.88
N GLY A 386 0.88 7.28 21.93
CA GLY A 386 1.98 6.57 21.28
C GLY A 386 3.24 6.61 22.15
N ASN A 387 4.08 5.58 22.02
CA ASN A 387 5.38 5.55 22.71
C ASN A 387 6.37 6.52 22.07
N GLY A 388 7.32 7.04 22.86
CA GLY A 388 8.46 7.80 22.37
C GLY A 388 9.48 6.90 21.64
N GLY A 389 10.25 7.51 20.75
CA GLY A 389 11.37 6.86 20.06
C GLY A 389 12.63 6.82 20.93
N LYS A 390 13.55 5.91 20.61
CA LYS A 390 14.85 5.83 21.30
C LYS A 390 15.80 6.92 20.81
N GLY A 391 16.69 7.39 21.68
CA GLY A 391 17.83 8.20 21.28
C GLY A 391 18.84 7.40 20.46
N GLY A 392 19.48 8.04 19.50
CA GLY A 392 20.54 7.48 18.69
C GLY A 392 21.86 7.39 19.44
N THR A 393 22.74 6.49 19.02
CA THR A 393 24.07 6.31 19.60
C THR A 393 25.06 7.33 19.05
N GLY A 394 26.09 7.68 19.82
CA GLY A 394 27.11 8.64 19.37
C GLY A 394 28.14 8.94 20.46
N LEU A 395 29.00 9.93 20.23
CA LEU A 395 29.92 10.45 21.25
C LEU A 395 29.13 10.93 22.48
N MET A 396 28.15 11.80 22.26
CA MET A 396 27.02 11.99 23.16
C MET A 396 25.83 11.21 22.60
N PRO A 397 25.28 10.22 23.31
CA PRO A 397 24.03 9.57 22.92
C PRO A 397 22.86 10.56 22.97
N GLY A 398 21.91 10.40 22.04
CA GLY A 398 20.64 11.12 22.11
C GLY A 398 19.79 10.65 23.27
N ILE A 399 18.89 11.51 23.73
CA ILE A 399 17.88 11.12 24.72
C ILE A 399 16.69 10.45 24.04
N ASN A 400 15.98 9.58 24.77
CA ASN A 400 14.72 9.03 24.29
C ASN A 400 13.65 10.13 24.22
N GLY A 401 12.76 10.01 23.25
CA GLY A 401 11.54 10.80 23.18
C GLY A 401 10.57 10.42 24.28
N THR A 402 9.70 11.34 24.63
CA THR A 402 8.65 11.13 25.63
C THR A 402 7.45 10.40 25.04
N GLY A 403 6.77 9.58 25.83
CA GLY A 403 5.49 9.01 25.45
C GLY A 403 4.37 10.06 25.38
N GLY A 404 3.42 9.84 24.46
CA GLY A 404 2.25 10.68 24.29
C GLY A 404 1.20 10.46 25.38
N ALA A 405 0.43 11.49 25.71
CA ALA A 405 -0.70 11.34 26.62
C ALA A 405 -1.81 10.46 26.01
N GLY A 406 -2.49 9.67 26.84
CA GLY A 406 -3.74 9.01 26.46
C GLY A 406 -4.91 9.98 26.37
N GLY A 407 -5.93 9.62 25.60
CA GLY A 407 -7.16 10.39 25.42
C GLY A 407 -8.16 10.22 26.56
N SER A 408 -9.07 11.16 26.66
CA SER A 408 -10.15 11.17 27.65
C SER A 408 -11.21 10.11 27.35
N ARG A 409 -11.78 9.52 28.40
CA ARG A 409 -12.94 8.62 28.31
C ARG A 409 -14.23 9.36 27.93
N GLY A 410 -15.23 8.62 27.44
CA GLY A 410 -16.58 9.12 27.28
C GLY A 410 -17.21 9.59 28.60
N GLN A 411 -18.04 10.64 28.53
CA GLN A 411 -18.69 11.25 29.69
C GLN A 411 -19.62 10.29 30.46
N ILE A 412 -20.28 9.35 29.78
CA ILE A 412 -21.21 8.38 30.39
C ILE A 412 -20.52 7.05 30.67
N SER A 413 -19.77 6.51 29.70
CA SER A 413 -19.11 5.21 29.84
C SER A 413 -17.88 5.09 28.95
N GLY A 414 -16.91 4.28 29.40
CA GLY A 414 -15.64 4.00 28.74
C GLY A 414 -14.43 4.23 29.64
N ASN A 415 -13.26 3.84 29.13
CA ASN A 415 -11.98 3.95 29.82
C ASN A 415 -11.11 5.05 29.21
N PRO A 416 -10.30 5.77 30.02
CA PRO A 416 -9.29 6.67 29.48
C PRO A 416 -8.25 5.86 28.71
N GLY A 417 -7.63 6.49 27.71
CA GLY A 417 -6.49 5.91 27.02
C GLY A 417 -5.27 5.84 27.92
N THR A 418 -4.44 4.83 27.72
CA THR A 418 -3.16 4.73 28.44
C THR A 418 -2.15 5.73 27.85
N PRO A 419 -1.32 6.40 28.66
CA PRO A 419 -0.15 7.11 28.15
C PRO A 419 0.82 6.13 27.47
N GLY A 420 1.56 6.65 26.48
CA GLY A 420 2.70 5.95 25.91
C GLY A 420 3.90 5.98 26.83
N GLN A 421 4.83 5.05 26.58
CA GLN A 421 6.12 4.93 27.27
C GLN A 421 7.21 5.71 26.55
#